data_AF-A0A3N5TEZ2-F1
#
_entry.id   AF-A0A3N5TEZ2-F1
#
_cell.length_a   1.000
_cell.length_b   1.000
_cell.length_c   1.000
_cell.angle_alpha   90.00
_cell.angle_beta   90.00
_cell.angle_gamma   90.00
#
_symmetry.space_group_name_H-M   'P 1'
#
loop_
_entity.id
_entity.type
_entity.pdbx_description
1 polymer ?
#
loop_
_entity_poly.entity_id
_entity_poly.type
_entity_poly.pdbx_seq_one_letter_code
_entity_poly.pdbx_strand_id
1 'polypeptide(L)' 'MTNSQAFIFDMDGVLVNTLEFHYLAWKQVAEAGGVSFTHDDMDRFRGLHRRECLSRLFPDA' A
#
# COMPACT_ATOMS: atom_id res chain seq x y z
N MET A 1 -19.63 -8.31 -32.99
CA MET A 1 -19.27 -8.48 -31.57
C MET A 1 -17.80 -8.84 -31.51
N THR A 2 -16.98 -8.08 -30.80
CA THR A 2 -15.57 -8.42 -30.60
C THR A 2 -15.48 -9.51 -29.54
N ASN A 3 -14.98 -10.69 -29.92
CA ASN A 3 -14.75 -11.78 -28.98
C ASN A 3 -13.45 -11.49 -28.21
N SER A 4 -13.57 -10.98 -26.98
CA SER A 4 -12.40 -10.70 -26.13
C SER A 4 -11.67 -12.00 -25.80
N GLN A 5 -10.40 -12.10 -26.20
CA GLN A 5 -9.62 -13.34 -26.10
C GLN A 5 -9.04 -13.57 -24.71
N ALA A 6 -8.81 -12.50 -23.93
CA ALA A 6 -8.28 -12.57 -22.58
C ALA A 6 -8.64 -11.32 -21.77
N PHE A 7 -8.53 -11.46 -20.44
CA PHE A 7 -8.63 -10.39 -19.45
C PHE A 7 -7.45 -10.49 -18.49
N ILE A 8 -6.93 -9.33 -18.06
CA ILE A 8 -5.87 -9.22 -17.06
C ILE A 8 -6.48 -8.59 -15.83
N PHE A 9 -6.25 -9.20 -14.67
CA PHE A 9 -6.73 -8.72 -13.39
C PHE A 9 -5.54 -8.32 -12.52
N ASP A 10 -5.67 -7.18 -11.86
CA ASP A 10 -4.85 -6.86 -10.70
C ASP A 10 -5.29 -7.73 -9.51
N MET A 11 -4.47 -7.80 -8.47
CA MET A 11 -4.78 -8.55 -7.26
C MET A 11 -5.48 -7.68 -6.22
N ASP A 12 -4.81 -6.62 -5.78
CA ASP A 12 -5.22 -5.81 -4.64
C ASP A 12 -6.45 -4.96 -5.00
N GLY A 13 -7.54 -5.15 -4.25
CA GLY A 13 -8.81 -4.45 -4.49
C GLY A 13 -9.59 -4.93 -5.73
N VAL A 14 -9.05 -5.88 -6.50
CA VAL A 14 -9.73 -6.51 -7.66
C VAL A 14 -10.11 -7.96 -7.35
N LEU A 15 -9.13 -8.82 -7.07
CA LEU A 15 -9.37 -10.21 -6.69
C LEU A 15 -9.57 -10.37 -5.18
N VAL A 16 -8.87 -9.56 -4.39
CA VAL A 16 -8.87 -9.65 -2.93
C VAL A 16 -8.65 -8.27 -2.30
N ASN A 17 -9.33 -7.97 -1.19
CA ASN A 17 -9.06 -6.77 -0.41
C ASN A 17 -7.88 -7.01 0.55
N THR A 18 -6.75 -6.37 0.29
CA THR A 18 -5.51 -6.50 1.06
C THR A 18 -5.16 -5.23 1.85
N LEU A 19 -6.00 -4.18 1.80
CA LEU A 19 -5.69 -2.86 2.37
C LEU A 19 -5.33 -2.92 3.86
N GLU A 20 -6.10 -3.69 4.64
CA GLU A 20 -5.86 -3.82 6.08
C GLU A 20 -4.50 -4.46 6.37
N PHE A 21 -4.10 -5.46 5.58
CA PHE A 21 -2.80 -6.10 5.76
C PHE A 21 -1.65 -5.16 5.38
N HIS A 22 -1.83 -4.31 4.38
CA HIS A 22 -0.87 -3.26 4.06
C HIS A 22 -0.74 -2.24 5.19
N TYR A 23 -1.86 -1.80 5.77
CA TYR A 23 -1.86 -0.90 6.92
C TYR A 23 -1.12 -1.51 8.11
N LEU A 24 -1.44 -2.76 8.49
CA LEU A 24 -0.78 -3.45 9.59
C LEU A 24 0.73 -3.60 9.37
N ALA A 25 1.16 -3.94 8.15
CA ALA A 25 2.58 -4.06 7.82
C ALA A 25 3.31 -2.70 7.91
N TRP A 26 2.73 -1.63 7.35
CA TRP A 26 3.33 -0.30 7.45
C TRP A 26 3.33 0.25 8.87
N LYS A 27 2.27 -0.02 9.64
CA LYS A 27 2.20 0.34 11.05
C LYS A 27 3.32 -0.32 11.85
N GLN A 28 3.58 -1.62 11.63
CA GLN A 28 4.70 -2.30 12.29
C GLN A 28 6.06 -1.66 11.95
N VAL A 29 6.28 -1.29 10.68
CA VAL A 29 7.50 -0.60 10.26
C VAL A 29 7.62 0.78 10.91
N ALA A 30 6.53 1.54 10.95
CA ALA A 30 6.50 2.86 11.57
C ALA A 30 6.75 2.80 13.08
N GLU A 31 6.07 1.89 13.78
CA GLU A 31 6.24 1.66 15.22
C GLU A 31 7.68 1.26 15.57
N ALA A 32 8.32 0.41 14.77
CA ALA A 32 9.71 0.04 14.93
C ALA A 32 10.68 1.23 14.77
N GLY A 33 10.31 2.23 13.96
CA GLY A 33 11.04 3.49 13.80
C GLY A 33 10.58 4.64 14.70
N GLY A 34 9.65 4.39 15.62
CA GLY A 34 9.13 5.41 16.54
C GLY A 34 8.19 6.44 15.90
N VAL A 35 7.59 6.13 14.75
CA VAL A 35 6.68 7.00 14.00
C VAL A 35 5.24 6.51 14.14
N SER A 36 4.29 7.42 14.35
CA SER A 36 2.86 7.09 14.33
C SER A 36 2.39 6.87 12.90
N PHE A 37 1.57 5.85 12.66
CA PHE A 37 1.00 5.55 11.34
C PHE A 37 -0.48 5.25 11.45
N THR A 38 -1.29 6.03 10.74
CA THR A 38 -2.76 5.97 10.78
C THR A 38 -3.34 5.40 9.48
N HIS A 39 -4.66 5.13 9.48
CA HIS A 39 -5.34 4.73 8.24
C HIS A 39 -5.32 5.83 7.18
N ASP A 40 -5.38 7.11 7.59
CA ASP A 40 -5.26 8.26 6.67
C ASP A 40 -3.88 8.30 6.01
N ASP A 41 -2.82 7.87 6.72
CA ASP A 41 -1.48 7.75 6.15
C ASP A 41 -1.40 6.59 5.15
N MET A 42 -2.05 5.46 5.46
CA MET A 42 -2.17 4.34 4.51
C MET A 42 -2.88 4.77 3.22
N ASP A 43 -3.92 5.60 3.33
CA ASP A 43 -4.63 6.13 2.17
C ASP A 43 -3.72 6.96 1.26
N ARG A 44 -2.82 7.74 1.85
CA ARG A 44 -1.80 8.51 1.12
C ARG A 44 -0.72 7.62 0.50
N PHE A 45 -0.56 6.39 0.96
CA PHE A 45 0.43 5.43 0.45
C PHE A 45 -0.10 4.58 -0.71
N ARG A 46 -1.41 4.61 -0.99
CA ARG A 46 -2.00 3.84 -2.10
C ARG A 46 -1.36 4.23 -3.44
N GLY A 47 -0.93 3.21 -4.19
CA GLY A 47 -0.33 3.39 -5.51
C GLY A 47 1.11 3.94 -5.51
N LEU A 48 1.69 4.24 -4.35
CA LEU A 48 3.08 4.67 -4.26
C LEU A 48 4.04 3.49 -4.29
N HIS A 49 5.26 3.74 -4.81
CA HIS A 49 6.32 2.77 -4.71
C HIS A 49 6.82 2.65 -3.26
N ARG A 50 7.16 1.43 -2.83
CA ARG A 50 7.62 1.14 -1.46
C ARG A 50 8.78 2.05 -0.99
N ARG A 51 9.72 2.39 -1.88
CA ARG A 51 10.83 3.31 -1.54
C ARG A 51 10.32 4.72 -1.25
N GLU A 52 9.35 5.20 -2.00
CA GLU A 52 8.74 6.51 -1.76
C GLU A 52 7.99 6.53 -0.42
N CYS A 53 7.25 5.45 -0.10
CA CYS A 53 6.62 5.29 1.20
C CYS A 53 7.63 5.35 2.35
N LEU A 54 8.77 4.65 2.22
CA LEU A 54 9.84 4.69 3.22
C LEU A 54 10.42 6.10 3.38
N SER A 55 10.70 6.82 2.28
CA SER A 55 11.18 8.20 2.36
C SER A 55 10.17 9.16 2.97
N ARG A 56 8.86 8.91 2.80
CA ARG A 56 7.81 9.70 3.47
C ARG A 56 7.72 9.39 4.97
N LEU A 57 7.97 8.15 5.36
CA LEU A 57 7.91 7.70 6.75
C LEU A 57 9.16 8.10 7.55
N PHE A 58 10.32 8.10 6.90
CA PHE A 58 11.62 8.43 7.48
C PHE A 58 12.38 9.42 6.59
N PRO A 59 11.98 10.71 6.58
CA PRO A 59 12.59 11.71 5.70
C PRO A 59 14.05 12.03 6.05
N ASP A 60 14.45 11.82 7.31
CA ASP A 60 15.78 12.15 7.83
C ASP A 60 16.73 10.93 7.95
N ALA A 61 16.33 9.77 7.40
CA ALA A 61 17.10 8.53 7.44
C ALA A 61 18.04 8.32 6.25
#